data_AF-A0A1D2TT67-F1
#
_entry.id   AF-A0A1D2TT67-F1
#
_cell.length_a   1.000
_cell.length_b   1.000
_cell.length_c   1.000
_cell.angle_alpha   90.00
_cell.angle_beta   90.00
_cell.angle_gamma   90.00
#
_symmetry.space_group_name_H-M   'P 1'
#
loop_
_entity.id
_entity.type
_entity.pdbx_description
1 polymer ?
#
loop_
_entity_poly.entity_id
_entity_poly.type
_entity_poly.pdbx_seq_one_letter_code
_entity_poly.pdbx_strand_id
1 'polypeptide(L)'
;MGPGLRIFGALGLAAAALVLTGCETPGGARGRIVQAPPACEDVTAQIYFEADSAEVTDEGRAILAQAASTAKTCKVDRVRVLGLADAVGAPAANMELSKQRVAAVTKALLANGLPAA
;
A
#
# COMPACT_ATOMS: atom_id res chain seq x y z
N MET A 1 73.91 8.65 -33.24
CA MET A 1 74.41 9.55 -32.17
C MET A 1 73.47 10.73 -32.03
N GLY A 2 72.71 10.83 -30.92
CA GLY A 2 72.39 12.17 -30.39
C GLY A 2 73.61 12.67 -29.58
N PRO A 3 73.56 13.84 -28.91
CA PRO A 3 72.50 14.86 -28.84
C PRO A 3 73.04 16.30 -28.95
N GLY A 4 72.15 17.31 -28.83
CA GLY A 4 72.50 18.56 -28.15
C GLY A 4 71.96 19.85 -28.75
N LEU A 5 70.95 20.44 -28.12
CA LEU A 5 70.84 21.89 -27.99
C LEU A 5 70.12 22.24 -26.68
N ARG A 6 70.67 23.19 -25.92
CA ARG A 6 70.26 23.57 -24.57
C ARG A 6 69.77 25.04 -24.56
N ILE A 7 69.03 25.38 -23.50
CA ILE A 7 68.78 26.73 -22.92
C ILE A 7 67.80 27.58 -23.78
N PHE A 8 66.78 28.31 -23.32
CA PHE A 8 66.54 29.23 -22.20
C PHE A 8 65.03 29.19 -21.89
N GLY A 9 64.56 29.24 -20.64
CA GLY A 9 64.49 30.48 -19.86
C GLY A 9 63.03 30.92 -19.71
N ALA A 10 62.48 30.67 -18.53
CA ALA A 10 61.44 31.40 -17.80
C ALA A 10 60.07 31.74 -18.44
N LEU A 11 59.10 31.76 -17.52
CA LEU A 11 57.84 32.50 -17.55
C LEU A 11 56.75 31.99 -18.50
N GLY A 12 55.67 31.50 -17.88
CA GLY A 12 54.37 31.99 -18.30
C GLY A 12 53.24 30.98 -18.19
N LEU A 13 52.37 31.27 -17.24
CA LEU A 13 50.93 30.97 -17.28
C LEU A 13 50.54 29.53 -16.97
N ALA A 14 50.46 29.32 -15.66
CA ALA A 14 49.40 28.52 -15.05
C ALA A 14 48.06 28.71 -15.78
N ALA A 15 47.45 27.62 -16.20
CA ALA A 15 46.02 27.54 -16.44
C ALA A 15 45.51 26.27 -15.77
N ALA A 16 45.15 26.47 -14.50
CA ALA A 16 44.21 25.71 -13.68
C ALA A 16 43.85 24.30 -14.16
N ALA A 17 44.54 23.28 -13.63
CA ALA A 17 43.92 21.99 -13.45
C ALA A 17 42.77 22.18 -12.44
N LEU A 18 41.54 22.28 -12.95
CA LEU A 18 40.33 22.19 -12.13
C LEU A 18 40.30 20.82 -11.47
N VAL A 19 40.86 20.73 -10.27
CA VAL A 19 40.65 19.60 -9.38
C VAL A 19 39.21 19.73 -8.87
N LEU A 20 38.27 19.17 -9.62
CA LEU A 20 36.92 18.90 -9.13
C LEU A 20 36.99 17.72 -8.15
N THR A 21 37.60 17.92 -6.99
CA THR A 21 37.32 17.08 -5.82
C THR A 21 35.93 17.41 -5.33
N GLY A 22 34.91 16.88 -6.03
CA GLY A 22 33.61 16.71 -5.42
C GLY A 22 33.81 15.82 -4.20
N CYS A 23 33.46 16.30 -3.02
CA CYS A 23 33.36 15.43 -1.85
C CYS A 23 32.27 14.39 -2.17
N GLU A 24 32.66 13.18 -2.58
CA GLU A 24 31.82 12.01 -2.36
C GLU A 24 31.56 11.96 -0.86
N THR A 25 30.42 12.49 -0.44
CA THR A 25 29.92 12.29 0.91
C THR A 25 29.21 10.95 0.88
N PRO A 26 29.80 9.85 1.38
CA PRO A 26 29.13 8.56 1.38
C PRO A 26 27.99 8.69 2.39
N GLY A 27 26.76 8.71 1.90
CA GLY A 27 25.58 8.69 2.76
C GLY A 27 25.23 10.03 3.40
N GLY A 28 24.81 11.00 2.59
CA GLY A 28 24.01 12.12 3.10
C GLY A 28 22.78 11.62 3.85
N ALA A 29 22.28 12.42 4.80
CA ALA A 29 21.17 12.15 5.74
C ALA A 29 19.86 11.58 5.14
N ARG A 30 19.75 11.49 3.81
CA ARG A 30 18.68 10.78 3.10
C ARG A 30 18.75 9.25 3.24
N GLY A 31 19.86 8.68 3.72
CA GLY A 31 19.98 7.24 3.99
C GLY A 31 19.24 6.76 5.24
N ARG A 32 18.77 7.67 6.11
CA ARG A 32 17.91 7.35 7.26
C ARG A 32 16.45 7.70 6.98
N ILE A 33 15.89 7.20 5.90
CA ILE A 33 14.45 6.93 5.94
C ILE A 33 14.33 5.66 6.78
N VAL A 34 14.14 5.84 8.09
CA VAL A 34 13.71 4.76 8.97
C VAL A 34 12.33 4.38 8.45
N GLN A 35 12.23 3.36 7.60
CA GLN A 35 10.94 2.78 7.29
C GLN A 35 10.39 2.25 8.61
N ALA A 36 9.33 2.90 9.10
CA ALA A 36 8.58 2.37 10.21
C ALA A 36 8.13 0.94 9.83
N PRO A 37 8.20 -0.03 10.76
CA PRO A 37 7.61 -1.33 10.52
C PRO A 37 6.14 -1.16 10.06
N PRO A 38 5.65 -2.00 9.14
CA PRO A 38 4.24 -1.95 8.74
C PRO A 38 3.38 -2.07 10.00
N ALA A 39 2.56 -1.05 10.26
CA ALA A 39 1.63 -1.06 11.37
C ALA A 39 0.41 -1.91 10.99
N CYS A 40 -0.09 -2.67 11.96
CA CYS A 40 -1.35 -3.39 11.80
C CYS A 40 -2.50 -2.40 12.00
N GLU A 41 -3.17 -2.06 10.89
CA GLU A 41 -4.32 -1.15 10.88
C GLU A 41 -5.61 -1.89 10.51
N ASP A 42 -6.75 -1.31 10.90
CA ASP A 42 -8.06 -1.85 10.56
C ASP A 42 -8.33 -1.73 9.05
N VAL A 43 -8.69 -2.85 8.42
CA VAL A 43 -9.09 -2.88 7.01
C VAL A 43 -10.60 -2.73 6.90
N THR A 44 -11.06 -1.69 6.21
CA THR A 44 -12.48 -1.46 5.95
C THR A 44 -12.78 -1.60 4.46
N ALA A 45 -13.86 -2.34 4.15
CA ALA A 45 -14.37 -2.49 2.79
C ALA A 45 -15.88 -2.28 2.76
N GLN A 46 -16.37 -1.70 1.67
CA GLN A 46 -17.80 -1.48 1.43
C GLN A 46 -18.23 -2.41 0.29
N ILE A 47 -19.31 -3.16 0.53
CA ILE A 47 -19.87 -4.10 -0.45
C ILE A 47 -21.28 -3.62 -0.79
N TYR A 48 -21.53 -3.46 -2.08
CA TYR A 48 -22.83 -3.12 -2.62
C TYR A 48 -23.50 -4.36 -3.18
N PHE A 49 -24.82 -4.31 -3.25
CA PHE A 49 -25.67 -5.39 -3.71
C PHE A 49 -26.60 -4.86 -4.80
N GLU A 50 -27.03 -5.76 -5.68
CA GLU A 50 -28.15 -5.50 -6.57
C GLU A 50 -29.43 -5.21 -5.76
N ALA A 51 -30.39 -4.56 -6.43
CA ALA A 51 -31.69 -4.24 -5.85
C ALA A 51 -32.36 -5.51 -5.29
N ASP A 52 -32.90 -5.40 -4.08
CA ASP A 52 -33.57 -6.49 -3.35
C ASP A 52 -32.78 -7.81 -3.23
N SER A 53 -31.46 -7.76 -3.39
CA SER A 53 -30.59 -8.94 -3.34
C SER A 53 -29.68 -8.96 -2.11
N ALA A 54 -29.37 -10.18 -1.66
CA ALA A 54 -28.33 -10.48 -0.67
C ALA A 54 -27.16 -11.27 -1.27
N GLU A 55 -27.19 -11.53 -2.58
CA GLU A 55 -26.09 -12.21 -3.27
C GLU A 55 -24.87 -11.29 -3.37
N VAL A 56 -23.73 -11.75 -2.87
CA VAL A 56 -22.45 -11.05 -3.04
C VAL A 56 -22.01 -11.22 -4.49
N THR A 57 -21.90 -10.15 -5.26
CA THR A 57 -21.48 -10.19 -6.68
C THR A 57 -20.04 -10.66 -6.84
N ASP A 58 -19.59 -10.93 -8.07
CA ASP A 58 -18.19 -11.25 -8.35
C ASP A 58 -17.23 -10.13 -7.95
N GLU A 59 -17.61 -8.88 -8.19
CA GLU A 59 -16.87 -7.70 -7.78
C GLU A 59 -16.80 -7.61 -6.25
N GLY A 60 -17.92 -7.85 -5.57
CA GLY A 60 -17.98 -7.92 -4.12
C GLY A 60 -17.07 -9.02 -3.56
N ARG A 61 -17.04 -10.20 -4.18
CA ARG A 61 -16.14 -11.30 -3.83
C ARG A 61 -14.66 -10.88 -3.99
N ALA A 62 -14.31 -10.20 -5.08
CA ALA A 62 -12.95 -9.72 -5.32
C ALA A 62 -12.52 -8.69 -4.25
N ILE A 63 -13.40 -7.76 -3.88
CA ILE A 63 -13.13 -6.77 -2.82
C ILE A 63 -12.92 -7.46 -1.48
N LEU A 64 -13.78 -8.43 -1.12
CA LEU A 64 -13.64 -9.19 0.13
C LEU A 64 -12.35 -10.00 0.17
N ALA A 65 -11.95 -10.61 -0.95
CA ALA A 65 -10.69 -11.34 -1.06
C ALA A 65 -9.48 -10.41 -0.88
N GLN A 66 -9.50 -9.23 -1.50
CA GLN A 66 -8.44 -8.24 -1.36
C GLN A 66 -8.35 -7.70 0.07
N ALA A 67 -9.48 -7.39 0.70
CA ALA A 67 -9.54 -6.94 2.08
C ALA A 67 -9.00 -8.02 3.04
N ALA A 68 -9.39 -9.28 2.84
CA ALA A 68 -8.89 -10.40 3.64
C ALA A 68 -7.39 -10.63 3.43
N SER A 69 -6.90 -10.55 2.20
CA SER A 69 -5.46 -10.64 1.90
C SER A 69 -4.66 -9.59 2.66
N THR A 70 -5.15 -8.34 2.63
CA THR A 70 -4.53 -7.21 3.32
C THR A 70 -4.57 -7.40 4.84
N ALA A 71 -5.72 -7.77 5.39
CA ALA A 71 -5.88 -7.98 6.84
C ALA A 71 -4.98 -9.10 7.39
N LYS A 72 -4.80 -10.18 6.61
CA LYS A 72 -3.96 -11.33 6.99
C LYS A 72 -2.46 -11.05 6.97
N THR A 73 -2.01 -9.87 6.54
CA THR A 73 -0.62 -9.41 6.77
C THR A 73 -0.32 -9.24 8.26
N CYS A 74 -1.37 -9.13 9.08
CA CYS A 74 -1.35 -9.11 10.53
C CYS A 74 -2.24 -10.23 11.11
N LYS A 75 -2.13 -10.44 12.43
CA LYS A 75 -3.09 -11.26 13.16
C LYS A 75 -4.43 -10.52 13.24
N VAL A 76 -5.49 -11.11 12.71
CA VAL A 76 -6.84 -10.55 12.76
C VAL A 76 -7.53 -11.03 14.05
N ASP A 77 -7.72 -10.13 15.00
CA ASP A 77 -8.37 -10.46 16.28
C ASP A 77 -9.92 -10.42 16.21
N ARG A 78 -10.50 -9.63 15.29
CA ARG A 78 -11.96 -9.52 15.11
C ARG A 78 -12.32 -9.08 13.69
N VAL A 79 -13.48 -9.54 13.21
CA VAL A 79 -14.17 -8.99 12.03
C VAL A 79 -15.50 -8.37 12.48
N ARG A 80 -15.94 -7.28 11.86
CA ARG A 80 -17.28 -6.69 12.08
C ARG A 80 -17.96 -6.47 10.74
N VAL A 81 -19.21 -6.91 10.62
CA VAL A 81 -20.02 -6.71 9.42
C VAL A 81 -21.28 -5.94 9.80
N LEU A 82 -21.54 -4.82 9.11
CA LEU A 82 -22.73 -4.01 9.27
C LEU A 82 -23.56 -4.06 7.99
N GLY A 83 -24.79 -4.55 8.08
CA GLY A 83 -25.74 -4.57 6.97
C GLY A 83 -26.62 -3.33 7.01
N LEU A 84 -26.65 -2.59 5.89
CA LEU A 84 -27.53 -1.45 5.69
C LEU A 84 -28.47 -1.74 4.51
N ALA A 85 -29.73 -1.39 4.68
CA ALA A 85 -30.72 -1.28 3.63
C ALA A 85 -31.29 0.14 3.62
N ASP A 86 -31.95 0.53 2.54
CA ASP A 86 -32.59 1.84 2.41
C ASP A 86 -33.64 2.03 3.52
N ALA A 87 -33.94 3.28 3.86
CA ALA A 87 -35.07 3.66 4.70
C ALA A 87 -36.41 3.59 3.95
N VAL A 88 -36.39 3.62 2.61
CA VAL A 88 -37.60 3.47 1.78
C VAL A 88 -38.10 2.02 1.86
N GLY A 89 -39.42 1.85 1.98
CA GLY A 89 -40.07 0.52 2.04
C GLY A 89 -40.46 0.08 3.45
N ALA A 90 -40.71 -1.22 3.61
CA ALA A 90 -41.15 -1.78 4.89
C ALA A 90 -39.95 -2.02 5.82
N PRO A 91 -39.90 -1.42 7.03
CA PRO A 91 -38.74 -1.55 7.92
C PRO A 91 -38.37 -2.99 8.28
N ALA A 92 -39.37 -3.85 8.44
CA ALA A 92 -39.16 -5.27 8.74
C ALA A 92 -38.50 -6.01 7.57
N ALA A 93 -38.89 -5.70 6.33
CA ALA A 93 -38.27 -6.27 5.14
C ALA A 93 -36.81 -5.79 4.99
N ASN A 94 -36.56 -4.49 5.20
CA ASN A 94 -35.22 -3.91 5.13
C ASN A 94 -34.28 -4.48 6.20
N MET A 95 -34.80 -4.73 7.40
CA MET A 95 -34.06 -5.40 8.47
C MET A 95 -33.72 -6.84 8.09
N GLU A 96 -34.67 -7.59 7.54
CA GLU A 96 -34.44 -8.98 7.13
C GLU A 96 -33.42 -9.08 5.99
N LEU A 97 -33.54 -8.22 4.97
CA LEU A 97 -32.57 -8.13 3.89
C LEU A 97 -31.17 -7.77 4.40
N SER A 98 -31.08 -6.84 5.35
CA SER A 98 -29.81 -6.47 5.98
C SER A 98 -29.16 -7.66 6.69
N LYS A 99 -29.93 -8.48 7.42
CA LYS A 99 -29.42 -9.71 8.07
C LYS A 99 -28.92 -10.73 7.06
N GLN A 100 -29.63 -10.92 5.96
CA GLN A 100 -29.24 -11.85 4.90
C GLN A 100 -27.91 -11.42 4.25
N ARG A 101 -27.75 -10.12 3.97
CA ARG A 101 -26.50 -9.53 3.46
C ARG A 101 -25.34 -9.74 4.43
N VAL A 102 -25.56 -9.52 5.72
CA VAL A 102 -24.55 -9.79 6.75
C VAL A 102 -24.14 -11.26 6.75
N ALA A 103 -25.10 -12.18 6.70
CA ALA A 103 -24.81 -13.62 6.66
C ALA A 103 -24.00 -14.02 5.42
N ALA A 104 -24.36 -13.49 4.25
CA ALA A 104 -23.66 -13.75 2.99
C ALA A 104 -22.21 -13.24 3.03
N VAL A 105 -21.99 -12.01 3.48
CA VAL A 105 -20.64 -11.42 3.62
C VAL A 105 -19.83 -12.18 4.67
N THR A 106 -20.43 -12.55 5.80
CA THR A 106 -19.75 -13.34 6.85
C THR A 106 -19.27 -14.68 6.30
N LYS A 107 -20.12 -15.38 5.54
CA LYS A 107 -19.74 -16.64 4.87
C LYS A 107 -18.57 -16.43 3.89
N ALA A 108 -18.58 -15.34 3.12
CA ALA A 108 -17.50 -15.04 2.19
C ALA A 108 -16.18 -14.70 2.91
N LEU A 109 -16.22 -13.97 4.02
CA LEU A 109 -15.03 -13.65 4.83
C LEU A 109 -14.45 -14.91 5.49
N LEU A 110 -15.31 -15.80 6.00
CA LEU A 110 -14.91 -17.13 6.50
C LEU A 110 -14.21 -17.96 5.42
N ALA A 111 -14.77 -17.99 4.19
CA ALA A 111 -14.15 -18.68 3.06
C ALA A 111 -12.78 -18.10 2.67
N ASN A 112 -12.51 -16.84 3.01
CA ASN A 112 -11.22 -16.18 2.83
C ASN A 112 -10.25 -16.37 4.02
N GLY A 113 -10.64 -17.15 5.04
CA GLY A 113 -9.80 -17.50 6.19
C GLY A 113 -9.75 -16.44 7.28
N LEU A 114 -10.71 -15.53 7.32
CA LEU A 114 -10.91 -14.61 8.44
C LEU A 114 -11.78 -15.26 9.52
N PRO A 115 -11.69 -14.83 10.79
CA PRO A 115 -12.60 -15.30 11.83
C PRO A 115 -14.05 -14.89 11.52
N ALA A 116 -15.00 -15.59 12.13
CA ALA A 116 -16.41 -15.20 12.04
C ALA A 116 -16.62 -13.78 12.58
N ALA A 117 -17.49 -13.04 11.90
CA ALA A 117 -17.93 -11.71 12.32
C ALA A 117 -18.99 -11.77 13.43
#